data_AF-A0A4D6KKC3-F1
#
_entry.id   AF-A0A4D6KKC3-F1
#
_cell.length_a   1.000
_cell.length_b   1.000
_cell.length_c   1.000
_cell.angle_alpha   90.00
_cell.angle_beta   90.00
_cell.angle_gamma   90.00
#
_symmetry.space_group_name_H-M   'P 1'
#
loop_
_entity.id
_entity.type
_entity.pdbx_description
1 polymer ?
#
loop_
_entity_poly.entity_id
_entity_poly.type
_entity_poly.pdbx_seq_one_letter_code
_entity_poly.pdbx_strand_id
1 'polypeptide(L)'
;MLSRRNDKDSQIFTGELAEANNRRQEVSLQLGSVKNERSQLLAERNVLKTRCRDFEKKDEDSQAALERLEEELAAEKRDNAEKTGRIYQLEGYVMSQYEEGFHKALRQAAHYFNFDAGDGRFNIDEDVYEGSVMAVEDVLVVGKQKPTASPED
;
A
#
# COMPACT_ATOMS: atom_id res chain seq x y z
N MET A 1 85.48 -4.93 -52.23
CA MET A 1 84.01 -4.82 -52.21
C MET A 1 83.32 -5.67 -51.15
N LEU A 2 83.86 -6.84 -50.74
CA LEU A 2 83.25 -7.68 -49.70
C LEU A 2 83.19 -7.02 -48.31
N SER A 3 84.21 -6.28 -47.88
CA SER A 3 84.26 -5.66 -46.53
C SER A 3 83.12 -4.65 -46.28
N ARG A 4 82.78 -3.82 -47.27
CA ARG A 4 81.66 -2.85 -47.17
C ARG A 4 80.28 -3.51 -47.20
N ARG A 5 80.17 -4.74 -47.70
CA ARG A 5 78.91 -5.52 -47.67
C ARG A 5 78.69 -6.09 -46.26
N ASN A 6 79.72 -6.69 -45.67
CA ASN A 6 79.66 -7.22 -44.31
C ASN A 6 79.34 -6.13 -43.25
N ASP A 7 79.88 -4.91 -43.39
CA ASP A 7 79.55 -3.81 -42.46
C ASP A 7 78.09 -3.34 -42.56
N LYS A 8 77.51 -3.34 -43.76
CA LYS A 8 76.10 -2.96 -43.97
C LYS A 8 75.16 -4.01 -43.39
N ASP A 9 75.45 -5.28 -43.64
CA ASP A 9 74.64 -6.39 -43.12
C ASP A 9 74.70 -6.44 -41.59
N SER A 10 75.87 -6.15 -41.00
CA SER A 10 76.02 -6.01 -39.55
C SER A 10 75.20 -4.84 -38.98
N GLN A 11 75.16 -3.70 -39.66
CA GLN A 11 74.37 -2.54 -39.20
C GLN A 11 72.85 -2.79 -39.29
N ILE A 12 72.39 -3.43 -40.37
CA ILE A 12 70.98 -3.80 -40.55
C ILE A 12 70.54 -4.76 -39.44
N PHE A 13 71.33 -5.81 -39.19
CA PHE A 13 71.03 -6.77 -38.13
C PHE A 13 70.98 -6.13 -36.74
N THR A 14 71.87 -5.18 -36.43
CA THR A 14 71.80 -4.44 -35.16
C THR A 14 70.56 -3.56 -35.04
N GLY A 15 70.10 -2.95 -36.13
CA GLY A 15 68.88 -2.15 -36.16
C GLY A 15 67.63 -2.99 -35.95
N GLU A 16 67.52 -4.12 -36.65
CA GLU A 16 66.42 -5.09 -36.50
C GLU A 16 66.37 -5.66 -35.08
N LEU A 17 67.52 -5.95 -34.48
CA LEU A 17 67.60 -6.44 -33.10
C LEU A 17 67.11 -5.39 -32.08
N ALA A 18 67.49 -4.13 -32.27
CA ALA A 18 67.04 -3.02 -31.42
C ALA A 18 65.52 -2.80 -31.53
N GLU A 19 64.99 -2.83 -32.75
CA GLU A 19 63.56 -2.68 -33.00
C GLU A 19 62.76 -3.85 -32.41
N ALA A 20 63.21 -5.09 -32.61
CA ALA A 20 62.59 -6.27 -32.03
C ALA A 20 62.59 -6.21 -30.49
N ASN A 21 63.67 -5.70 -29.88
CA ASN A 21 63.75 -5.54 -28.44
C ASN A 21 62.78 -4.47 -27.91
N ASN A 22 62.67 -3.33 -28.59
CA ASN A 22 61.69 -2.29 -28.25
C ASN A 22 60.25 -2.82 -28.35
N ARG A 23 59.91 -3.53 -29.44
CA ARG A 23 58.59 -4.17 -29.60
C ARG A 23 58.32 -5.19 -28.50
N ARG A 24 59.32 -5.99 -28.11
CA ARG A 24 59.20 -6.95 -27.00
C ARG A 24 58.92 -6.24 -25.67
N GLN A 25 59.60 -5.12 -25.40
CA GLN A 25 59.39 -4.35 -24.18
C GLN A 25 57.99 -3.72 -24.13
N GLU A 26 57.52 -3.18 -25.26
CA GLU A 26 56.16 -2.65 -25.41
C GLU A 26 55.09 -3.74 -25.15
N VAL A 27 55.21 -4.90 -25.79
CA VAL A 27 54.30 -6.03 -25.55
C VAL A 27 54.34 -6.49 -24.10
N SER A 28 55.51 -6.45 -23.45
CA SER A 28 55.63 -6.79 -22.03
C SER A 28 54.88 -5.81 -21.12
N LEU A 29 54.88 -4.51 -21.44
CA LEU A 29 54.12 -3.50 -20.70
C LEU A 29 52.60 -3.69 -20.90
N GLN A 30 52.17 -3.88 -22.15
CA GLN A 30 50.76 -4.13 -22.48
C GLN A 30 50.24 -5.40 -21.79
N LEU A 31 51.04 -6.48 -21.78
CA LEU A 31 50.70 -7.71 -21.08
C LEU A 31 50.52 -7.49 -19.57
N GLY A 32 51.31 -6.58 -18.98
CA GLY A 32 51.15 -6.15 -17.59
C GLY A 32 49.80 -5.45 -17.35
N SER A 33 49.45 -4.47 -18.21
CA SER A 33 48.17 -3.75 -18.12
C SER A 33 46.98 -4.70 -18.22
N VAL A 34 46.96 -5.56 -19.25
CA VAL A 34 45.87 -6.50 -19.50
C VAL A 34 45.72 -7.50 -18.35
N LYS A 35 46.82 -7.94 -17.73
CA LYS A 35 46.76 -8.81 -16.53
C LYS A 35 46.12 -8.10 -15.34
N ASN A 36 46.42 -6.82 -15.13
CA ASN A 36 45.84 -6.02 -14.05
C ASN A 36 44.34 -5.79 -14.29
N GLU A 37 43.96 -5.34 -15.48
CA GLU A 37 42.56 -5.14 -15.89
C GLU A 37 41.74 -6.42 -15.75
N ARG A 38 42.27 -7.55 -16.24
CA ARG A 38 41.63 -8.86 -16.08
C ARG A 38 41.39 -9.20 -14.61
N SER A 39 42.36 -8.92 -13.74
CA SER A 39 42.24 -9.21 -12.31
C SER A 39 41.19 -8.33 -11.65
N GLN A 40 41.11 -7.05 -12.01
CA GLN A 40 40.09 -6.13 -11.53
C GLN A 40 38.68 -6.55 -12.01
N LEU A 41 38.51 -6.82 -13.30
CA LEU A 41 37.23 -7.28 -13.86
C LEU A 41 36.76 -8.60 -13.24
N LEU A 42 37.68 -9.51 -12.91
CA LEU A 42 37.36 -10.74 -12.20
C LEU A 42 36.81 -10.47 -10.80
N ALA A 43 37.38 -9.50 -10.08
CA ALA A 43 36.92 -9.11 -8.76
C ALA A 43 35.52 -8.46 -8.83
N GLU A 44 35.34 -7.50 -9.74
CA GLU A 44 34.05 -6.82 -9.97
C GLU A 44 32.94 -7.82 -10.36
N ARG A 45 33.25 -8.76 -11.25
CA ARG A 45 32.32 -9.82 -11.67
C ARG A 45 31.89 -10.70 -10.49
N ASN A 46 32.80 -11.01 -9.56
CA ASN A 46 32.46 -11.79 -8.38
C ASN A 46 31.56 -11.02 -7.41
N VAL A 47 31.83 -9.73 -7.20
CA VAL A 47 30.96 -8.85 -6.39
C VAL A 47 29.56 -8.77 -7.00
N LEU A 48 29.47 -8.53 -8.31
CA LEU A 48 28.19 -8.45 -9.01
C LEU A 48 27.42 -9.77 -8.94
N LYS A 49 28.10 -10.90 -9.09
CA LYS A 49 27.49 -12.23 -8.97
C LYS A 49 26.85 -12.46 -7.59
N THR A 50 27.52 -12.06 -6.51
CA THR A 50 26.95 -12.16 -5.17
C THR A 50 25.73 -11.25 -5.03
N ARG A 51 25.83 -10.01 -5.51
CA ARG A 51 24.72 -9.05 -5.45
C ARG A 51 23.49 -9.50 -6.23
N CYS A 52 23.67 -10.13 -7.39
CA CYS A 52 22.56 -10.71 -8.16
C CYS A 52 21.83 -11.78 -7.35
N ARG A 53 22.56 -12.69 -6.70
CA ARG A 53 21.97 -13.73 -5.83
C ARG A 53 21.21 -13.14 -4.64
N ASP A 54 21.72 -12.08 -4.05
CA ASP A 54 21.04 -11.40 -2.95
C ASP A 54 19.74 -10.75 -3.41
N PHE A 55 19.70 -10.21 -4.63
CA PHE A 55 18.47 -9.66 -5.20
C PHE A 55 17.48 -10.74 -5.60
N GLU A 56 17.92 -11.84 -6.22
CA GLU A 56 17.07 -13.00 -6.53
C GLU A 56 16.38 -13.51 -5.26
N LYS A 57 17.13 -13.70 -4.17
CA LYS A 57 16.54 -14.14 -2.90
C LYS A 57 15.55 -13.12 -2.33
N LYS A 58 15.85 -11.82 -2.39
CA LYS A 58 14.93 -10.78 -1.91
C LYS A 58 13.65 -10.71 -2.73
N ASP A 59 13.74 -10.96 -4.03
CA ASP A 59 12.60 -11.00 -4.93
C ASP A 59 11.69 -12.19 -4.58
N GLU A 60 12.27 -13.39 -4.41
CA GLU A 60 11.56 -14.58 -3.94
C GLU A 60 10.88 -14.35 -2.58
N ASP A 61 11.60 -13.79 -1.61
CA ASP A 61 11.07 -13.47 -0.27
C ASP A 61 9.92 -12.44 -0.36
N SER A 62 10.05 -11.44 -1.25
CA SER A 62 9.03 -10.39 -1.44
C SER A 62 7.78 -10.95 -2.12
N GLN A 63 7.95 -11.84 -3.11
CA GLN A 63 6.86 -12.51 -3.78
C GLN A 63 6.06 -13.39 -2.80
N ALA A 64 6.76 -14.18 -1.97
CA ALA A 64 6.12 -14.99 -0.95
C ALA A 64 5.38 -14.14 0.10
N ALA A 65 5.90 -12.97 0.45
CA ALA A 65 5.20 -12.04 1.36
C ALA A 65 3.96 -11.43 0.71
N LEU A 66 4.02 -11.11 -0.58
CA LEU A 66 2.90 -10.55 -1.34
C LEU A 66 1.75 -11.56 -1.45
N GLU A 67 2.05 -12.82 -1.78
CA GLU A 67 1.05 -13.89 -1.84
C GLU A 67 0.31 -14.06 -0.50
N ARG A 68 1.02 -14.03 0.64
CA ARG A 68 0.38 -14.08 1.96
C ARG A 68 -0.54 -12.89 2.23
N LEU A 69 -0.13 -11.69 1.87
CA LEU A 69 -0.94 -10.48 2.05
C LEU A 69 -2.21 -10.54 1.17
N GLU A 70 -2.12 -11.09 -0.04
CA GLU A 70 -3.28 -11.29 -0.90
C GLU A 70 -4.28 -12.29 -0.30
N GLU A 71 -3.79 -13.39 0.28
CA GLU A 71 -4.62 -14.36 0.99
C GLU A 71 -5.30 -13.76 2.23
N GLU A 72 -4.56 -13.02 3.05
CA GLU A 72 -5.09 -12.31 4.22
C GLU A 72 -6.15 -11.28 3.82
N LEU A 73 -5.89 -10.49 2.77
CA LEU A 73 -6.84 -9.51 2.25
C LEU A 73 -8.12 -10.20 1.73
N ALA A 74 -7.99 -11.34 1.07
CA ALA A 74 -9.14 -12.11 0.59
C ALA A 74 -9.94 -12.74 1.74
N ALA A 75 -9.28 -13.15 2.83
CA ALA A 75 -9.95 -13.63 4.04
C ALA A 75 -10.70 -12.49 4.75
N GLU A 76 -10.05 -11.35 4.95
CA GLU A 76 -10.65 -10.18 5.61
C GLU A 76 -11.85 -9.65 4.82
N LYS A 77 -11.77 -9.59 3.48
CA LYS A 77 -12.90 -9.20 2.64
C LYS A 77 -14.11 -10.12 2.81
N ARG A 78 -13.89 -11.43 2.94
CA ARG A 78 -14.96 -12.41 3.15
C ARG A 78 -15.61 -12.24 4.52
N ASP A 79 -14.80 -12.13 5.57
CA ASP A 79 -15.28 -11.90 6.93
C ASP A 79 -16.04 -10.57 7.05
N ASN A 80 -15.54 -9.50 6.44
CA ASN A 80 -16.22 -8.21 6.43
C ASN A 80 -17.57 -8.27 5.68
N ALA A 81 -17.64 -9.01 4.57
CA ALA A 81 -18.89 -9.23 3.85
C ALA A 81 -19.92 -9.99 4.70
N GLU A 82 -19.48 -11.01 5.44
CA GLU A 82 -20.31 -11.76 6.38
C GLU A 82 -20.83 -10.86 7.51
N LYS A 83 -19.94 -10.09 8.15
CA LYS A 83 -20.28 -9.12 9.20
C LYS A 83 -21.27 -8.07 8.72
N THR A 84 -21.05 -7.52 7.52
CA THR A 84 -21.96 -6.55 6.89
C THR A 84 -23.34 -7.16 6.67
N GLY A 85 -23.40 -8.40 6.16
CA GLY A 85 -24.66 -9.13 6.02
C GLY A 85 -25.37 -9.35 7.36
N ARG A 86 -24.61 -9.65 8.43
CA ARG A 86 -25.17 -9.83 9.77
C ARG A 86 -25.71 -8.53 10.35
N ILE A 87 -25.05 -7.40 10.11
CA ILE A 87 -25.51 -6.07 10.55
C ILE A 87 -26.87 -5.78 9.93
N TYR A 88 -27.03 -5.92 8.60
CA TYR A 88 -28.32 -5.67 7.95
C TYR A 88 -29.45 -6.57 8.47
N GLN A 89 -29.15 -7.84 8.75
CA GLN A 89 -30.14 -8.75 9.36
C GLN A 89 -30.56 -8.27 10.75
N LEU A 90 -29.60 -7.82 11.57
CA LEU A 90 -29.87 -7.32 12.91
C LEU A 90 -30.63 -6.01 12.88
N GLU A 91 -30.26 -5.07 12.00
CA GLU A 91 -30.99 -3.81 11.79
C GLU A 91 -32.46 -4.08 11.45
N GLY A 92 -32.71 -4.97 10.48
CA GLY A 92 -34.07 -5.37 10.12
C GLY A 92 -34.83 -6.00 11.30
N TYR A 93 -34.18 -6.93 12.01
CA TYR A 93 -34.80 -7.57 13.18
C TYR A 93 -35.15 -6.55 14.28
N VAL A 94 -34.22 -5.65 14.61
CA VAL A 94 -34.41 -4.62 15.64
C VAL A 94 -35.57 -3.71 15.25
N MET A 95 -35.60 -3.20 14.02
CA MET A 95 -36.68 -2.35 13.53
C MET A 95 -38.04 -3.05 13.62
N SER A 96 -38.14 -4.32 13.19
CA SER A 96 -39.39 -5.07 13.30
C SER A 96 -39.85 -5.27 14.76
N GLN A 97 -38.92 -5.50 15.69
CA GLN A 97 -39.28 -5.60 17.12
C GLN A 97 -39.75 -4.26 17.69
N TYR A 98 -39.12 -3.16 17.30
CA TYR A 98 -39.53 -1.81 17.71
C TYR A 98 -40.91 -1.46 17.17
N GLU A 99 -41.17 -1.69 15.88
CA GLU A 99 -42.48 -1.45 15.28
C GLU A 99 -43.57 -2.27 15.97
N GLU A 100 -43.39 -3.59 16.13
CA GLU A 100 -44.39 -4.42 16.80
C GLU A 100 -44.57 -4.01 18.27
N GLY A 101 -43.50 -3.65 18.97
CA GLY A 101 -43.53 -3.13 20.34
C GLY A 101 -44.35 -1.84 20.46
N PHE A 102 -44.13 -0.90 19.53
CA PHE A 102 -44.88 0.35 19.46
C PHE A 102 -46.37 0.10 19.23
N HIS A 103 -46.74 -0.73 18.24
CA HIS A 103 -48.13 -1.05 17.97
C HIS A 103 -48.80 -1.77 19.15
N LYS A 104 -48.08 -2.66 19.85
CA LYS A 104 -48.59 -3.29 21.09
C LYS A 104 -48.88 -2.26 22.17
N ALA A 105 -47.95 -1.34 22.41
CA ALA A 105 -48.12 -0.28 23.42
C ALA A 105 -49.29 0.66 23.05
N LEU A 106 -49.41 1.05 21.78
CA LEU A 106 -50.49 1.89 21.30
C LEU A 106 -51.86 1.22 21.45
N ARG A 107 -51.98 -0.07 21.09
CA ARG A 107 -53.20 -0.86 21.33
C ARG A 107 -53.56 -0.94 22.82
N GLN A 108 -52.57 -1.11 23.69
CA GLN A 108 -52.80 -1.10 25.15
C GLN A 108 -53.29 0.27 25.63
N ALA A 109 -52.67 1.37 25.20
CA ALA A 109 -53.10 2.72 25.53
C ALA A 109 -54.53 3.01 25.03
N ALA A 110 -54.82 2.66 23.77
CA ALA A 110 -56.15 2.79 23.18
C ALA A 110 -57.22 2.07 24.02
N HIS A 111 -56.91 0.86 24.49
CA HIS A 111 -57.79 0.11 25.38
C HIS A 111 -58.02 0.81 26.73
N TYR A 112 -56.97 1.33 27.37
CA TYR A 112 -57.08 1.97 28.68
C TYR A 112 -57.76 3.35 28.63
N PHE A 113 -57.56 4.11 27.57
CA PHE A 113 -58.00 5.50 27.44
C PHE A 113 -59.17 5.69 26.46
N ASN A 114 -59.69 4.62 25.86
CA ASN A 114 -60.83 4.62 24.93
C ASN A 114 -60.66 5.58 23.73
N PHE A 115 -59.52 5.49 23.04
CA PHE A 115 -59.31 6.18 21.76
C PHE A 115 -59.05 5.19 20.63
N ASP A 116 -59.12 5.63 19.38
CA ASP A 116 -58.83 4.80 18.21
C ASP A 116 -57.32 4.69 17.95
N ALA A 117 -56.76 3.49 18.01
CA ALA A 117 -55.36 3.23 17.71
C ALA A 117 -54.99 3.40 16.22
N GLY A 118 -55.99 3.42 15.33
CA GLY A 118 -55.83 3.72 13.90
C GLY A 118 -55.93 5.20 13.56
N ASP A 119 -56.05 6.08 14.56
CA ASP A 119 -56.13 7.52 14.36
C ASP A 119 -54.82 8.06 13.77
N GLY A 120 -54.90 8.64 12.57
CA GLY A 120 -53.76 9.21 11.86
C GLY A 120 -53.09 10.40 12.56
N ARG A 121 -53.64 10.89 13.68
CA ARG A 121 -52.99 11.85 14.59
C ARG A 121 -51.81 11.25 15.34
N PHE A 122 -51.69 9.93 15.43
CA PHE A 122 -50.48 9.29 15.94
C PHE A 122 -49.44 9.20 14.81
N ASN A 123 -48.52 10.16 14.79
CA ASN A 123 -47.45 10.25 13.80
C ASN A 123 -46.09 10.09 14.48
N ILE A 124 -45.26 9.17 13.98
CA ILE A 124 -43.90 8.94 14.51
C ILE A 124 -42.91 10.04 14.12
N ASP A 125 -43.25 10.83 13.10
CA ASP A 125 -42.46 11.96 12.64
C ASP A 125 -42.78 13.25 13.43
N GLU A 126 -43.72 13.18 14.38
CA GLU A 126 -44.11 14.28 15.25
C GLU A 126 -43.84 13.93 16.73
N ASP A 127 -43.46 14.94 17.51
CA ASP A 127 -43.23 14.83 18.95
C ASP A 127 -43.96 15.95 19.70
N VAL A 128 -44.15 15.79 21.01
CA VAL A 128 -44.79 16.78 21.87
C VAL A 128 -43.73 17.58 22.63
N TYR A 129 -43.55 18.84 22.24
CA TYR A 129 -42.64 19.77 22.91
C TYR A 129 -43.44 20.92 23.53
N GLU A 130 -43.24 21.18 24.83
CA GLU A 130 -43.96 22.22 25.60
C GLU A 130 -45.50 22.17 25.44
N GLY A 131 -46.06 20.97 25.27
CA GLY A 131 -47.50 20.75 25.13
C GLY A 131 -48.05 20.98 23.72
N SER A 132 -47.20 21.27 22.73
CA SER A 132 -47.56 21.39 21.32
C SER A 132 -46.99 20.21 20.52
N VAL A 133 -47.77 19.69 19.57
CA VAL A 133 -47.31 18.66 18.62
C VAL A 133 -46.55 19.35 17.49
N MET A 134 -45.31 18.94 17.24
CA MET A 134 -44.45 19.51 16.19
C MET A 134 -43.66 18.41 15.48
N ALA A 135 -43.21 18.66 14.25
CA ALA A 135 -42.32 17.74 13.54
C ALA A 135 -41.00 17.54 14.31
N VAL A 136 -40.50 16.31 14.36
CA VAL A 136 -39.29 15.93 15.11
C VAL A 136 -38.08 16.75 14.66
N GLU A 137 -37.97 17.07 13.37
CA GLU A 137 -36.90 17.89 12.83
C GLU A 137 -36.87 19.30 13.44
N ASP A 138 -38.04 19.89 13.72
CA ASP A 138 -38.17 21.25 14.26
C ASP A 138 -37.90 21.29 15.77
N VAL A 139 -38.18 20.20 16.49
CA VAL A 139 -37.88 20.06 17.93
C VAL A 139 -36.37 20.09 18.19
N LEU A 140 -35.57 19.44 17.32
CA LEU A 140 -34.10 19.42 17.43
C LEU A 140 -33.45 20.79 17.21
N VAL A 141 -34.12 21.69 16.50
CA VAL A 141 -33.65 23.07 16.24
C VAL A 141 -33.87 23.97 17.47
N VAL A 142 -35.00 23.80 18.17
CA VAL A 142 -35.34 24.58 19.38
C VAL A 142 -34.41 24.26 20.55
N GLY A 143 -34.01 22.98 20.72
CA GLY A 143 -33.09 22.55 21.77
C GLY A 143 -31.66 23.13 21.67
N LYS A 144 -31.25 23.66 20.51
CA LYS A 144 -29.96 24.34 20.32
C LYS A 144 -30.02 25.87 20.45
N GLN A 145 -31.21 26.45 20.55
CA GLN A 145 -31.40 27.89 20.74
C GLN A 145 -31.81 28.22 22.18
N LYS A 146 -31.20 27.58 23.19
CA LYS A 146 -31.19 28.18 24.53
C LYS A 146 -30.20 29.35 24.51
N PRO A 147 -30.63 30.61 24.64
CA PRO A 147 -29.69 31.72 24.71
C PRO A 147 -28.94 31.64 26.03
N THR A 148 -27.61 31.52 25.94
CA THR A 148 -26.71 31.95 26.99
C THR A 148 -26.85 33.47 27.11
N ALA A 149 -27.66 33.95 28.05
CA ALA A 149 -27.63 35.35 28.46
C ALA A 149 -28.11 35.48 29.92
N SER A 150 -27.15 35.35 30.82
CA SER A 150 -27.02 36.21 32.01
C SER A 150 -25.56 36.70 31.98
N PRO A 151 -25.16 37.88 32.51
CA PRO A 151 -25.83 38.69 33.54
C PRO A 151 -25.76 40.22 33.28
N GLU A 152 -25.91 41.03 34.35
CA GLU A 152 -25.77 42.51 34.51
C GLU A 152 -27.11 43.28 34.39
N ASP A 153 -27.65 43.98 35.40
CA ASP A 153 -27.23 44.40 36.75
C ASP A 153 -28.36 44.19 37.78
#